data_AF-A0A955HB57-F1
#
_entry.id   AF-A0A955HB57-F1
#
_cell.length_a   1.000
_cell.length_b   1.000
_cell.length_c   1.000
_cell.angle_alpha   90.00
_cell.angle_beta   90.00
_cell.angle_gamma   90.00
#
_symmetry.space_group_name_H-M   'P 1'
#
loop_
_entity.id
_entity.type
_entity.pdbx_description
1 polymer ?
#
loop_
_entity_poly.entity_id
_entity_poly.type
_entity_poly.pdbx_seq_one_letter_code
_entity_poly.pdbx_strand_id
1 'polypeptide(L)'
;MIKQLIIPVAAFAVTATAVSAFNTDFLESIDVDLTDDQISALVESREIIEEAQTKAKEMIEEVGINEEKMREIRTALHTQQEERQTAVQTALANDDYEAFLTAIENTPLAEAIDSKADFETFQTAHELMKSGDREEAVELMAELGIEHPIRHNGFDQGDHGHRENARNGRFGQKTN
;
A
#
# COMPACT_ATOMS: atom_id res chain seq x y z
N MET A 1 -26.35 -38.74 0.71
CA MET A 1 -26.43 -37.43 1.40
C MET A 1 -25.22 -37.32 2.32
N ILE A 2 -24.16 -36.64 1.88
CA ILE A 2 -22.97 -36.36 2.69
C ILE A 2 -23.06 -34.88 3.06
N LYS A 3 -23.12 -34.63 4.37
CA LYS A 3 -23.27 -33.32 4.98
C LYS A 3 -22.02 -32.47 4.76
N GLN A 4 -22.28 -31.23 4.34
CA GLN A 4 -21.49 -30.02 4.50
C GLN A 4 -20.35 -30.11 5.52
N LEU A 5 -19.11 -29.98 5.03
CA LEU A 5 -18.01 -29.35 5.74
C LEU A 5 -17.56 -28.17 4.86
N ILE A 6 -18.36 -27.12 4.91
CA ILE A 6 -17.99 -25.78 4.48
C ILE A 6 -17.11 -25.25 5.61
N ILE A 7 -15.80 -25.32 5.44
CA ILE A 7 -14.91 -24.39 6.15
C ILE A 7 -14.76 -23.22 5.20
N PRO A 8 -15.33 -22.04 5.50
CA PRO A 8 -15.02 -20.86 4.74
C PRO A 8 -13.56 -20.54 5.06
N VAL A 9 -12.67 -20.94 4.15
CA VAL A 9 -11.33 -20.36 4.07
C VAL A 9 -11.58 -18.92 3.60
N ALA A 10 -11.96 -18.06 4.54
CA ALA A 10 -11.98 -16.63 4.35
C ALA A 10 -10.58 -16.28 3.85
N ALA A 11 -10.53 -15.66 2.68
CA ALA A 11 -9.33 -15.24 2.00
C ALA A 11 -8.50 -14.36 2.95
N PHE A 12 -7.59 -14.99 3.69
CA PHE A 12 -6.53 -14.28 4.36
C PHE A 12 -5.58 -13.88 3.23
N ALA A 13 -5.78 -12.67 2.72
CA ALA A 13 -4.88 -12.05 1.76
C ALA A 13 -3.55 -11.82 2.49
N VAL A 14 -2.74 -12.87 2.57
CA VAL A 14 -1.36 -12.84 3.04
C VAL A 14 -0.59 -12.01 2.01
N THR A 15 -0.64 -10.69 2.15
CA THR A 15 0.24 -9.79 1.43
C THR A 15 1.66 -10.07 1.89
N ALA A 16 2.62 -10.14 0.96
CA ALA A 16 4.01 -10.51 1.25
C ALA A 16 4.65 -9.66 2.37
N THR A 17 4.12 -8.46 2.63
CA THR A 17 4.49 -7.56 3.74
C THR A 17 4.03 -8.03 5.12
N ALA A 18 2.90 -8.74 5.24
CA ALA A 18 2.40 -9.24 6.53
C ALA A 18 3.27 -10.37 7.08
N VAL A 19 3.88 -11.17 6.19
CA VAL A 19 4.67 -12.35 6.58
C VAL A 19 6.03 -12.01 7.15
N SER A 20 6.60 -10.88 6.71
CA SER A 20 7.83 -10.33 7.29
C SER A 20 7.66 -9.85 8.74
N ALA A 21 6.44 -9.65 9.23
CA ALA A 21 6.17 -9.17 10.59
C ALA A 21 5.97 -10.31 11.60
N PHE A 22 5.68 -11.54 11.17
CA PHE A 22 5.44 -12.69 12.05
C PHE A 22 6.78 -13.33 12.49
N ASN A 23 7.50 -12.66 13.38
CA ASN A 23 8.52 -13.30 14.23
C ASN A 23 7.82 -13.96 15.42
N THR A 24 8.36 -15.05 15.99
CA THR A 24 7.84 -15.64 17.24
C THR A 24 7.77 -14.59 18.35
N ASP A 25 8.79 -13.74 18.46
CA ASP A 25 8.83 -12.63 19.42
C ASP A 25 7.73 -11.57 19.16
N PHE A 26 7.31 -11.42 17.89
CA PHE A 26 6.23 -10.50 17.54
C PHE A 26 4.87 -11.14 17.79
N LEU A 27 4.67 -12.41 17.42
CA LEU A 27 3.45 -13.18 17.66
C LEU A 27 3.13 -13.30 19.15
N GLU A 28 4.14 -13.42 20.01
CA GLU A 28 3.99 -13.39 21.47
C GLU A 28 3.65 -11.98 22.01
N SER A 29 3.94 -10.92 21.25
CA SER A 29 3.70 -9.53 21.64
C SER A 29 2.34 -8.97 21.22
N ILE A 30 1.60 -9.68 20.36
CA ILE A 30 0.25 -9.31 19.92
C ILE A 30 -0.78 -10.00 20.82
N ASP A 31 -1.73 -9.23 21.34
CA ASP A 31 -2.83 -9.71 22.20
C ASP A 31 -3.90 -10.45 21.36
N VAL A 32 -3.48 -11.56 20.75
CA VAL A 32 -4.32 -12.41 19.90
C VAL A 32 -4.12 -13.84 20.35
N ASP A 33 -5.20 -14.48 20.79
CA ASP A 33 -5.21 -15.89 21.17
C ASP A 33 -5.05 -16.76 19.90
N LEU A 34 -3.80 -16.99 19.49
CA LEU A 34 -3.45 -17.95 18.45
C LEU A 34 -3.16 -19.30 19.09
N THR A 35 -3.69 -20.36 18.47
CA THR A 35 -3.32 -21.72 18.85
C THR A 35 -1.91 -22.05 18.36
N ASP A 36 -1.25 -23.00 19.02
CA ASP A 36 0.06 -23.51 18.60
C ASP A 36 0.07 -23.97 17.13
N ASP A 37 -1.05 -24.55 16.66
CA ASP A 37 -1.23 -24.96 15.27
C ASP A 37 -1.29 -23.76 14.31
N GLN A 38 -1.92 -22.65 14.71
CA GLN A 38 -1.99 -21.41 13.91
C GLN A 38 -0.63 -20.72 13.84
N ILE A 39 0.12 -20.68 14.94
CA ILE A 39 1.48 -20.14 15.00
C ILE A 39 2.39 -20.97 14.09
N SER A 40 2.31 -22.30 14.18
CA SER A 40 3.09 -23.21 13.33
C SER A 40 2.80 -23.00 11.84
N ALA A 41 1.52 -22.87 11.46
CA ALA A 41 1.13 -22.62 10.07
C ALA A 41 1.63 -21.26 9.54
N LEU A 42 1.67 -20.22 10.38
CA LEU A 42 2.21 -18.91 9.99
C LEU A 42 3.73 -18.95 9.80
N VAL A 43 4.45 -19.66 10.67
CA VAL A 43 5.89 -19.86 10.56
C VAL A 43 6.22 -20.66 9.29
N GLU A 44 5.50 -21.76 9.02
CA GLU A 44 5.67 -22.56 7.81
C GLU A 44 5.35 -21.75 6.55
N SER A 45 4.28 -20.95 6.56
CA SER A 45 3.93 -20.06 5.45
C SER A 45 5.04 -19.04 5.15
N ARG A 46 5.73 -18.55 6.18
CA ARG A 46 6.86 -17.64 6.04
C ARG A 46 8.04 -18.30 5.35
N GLU A 47 8.41 -19.50 5.78
CA GLU A 47 9.51 -20.23 5.15
C GLU A 47 9.23 -20.46 3.66
N ILE A 48 8.00 -20.87 3.30
CA ILE A 48 7.58 -21.04 1.91
C ILE A 48 7.68 -19.72 1.13
N ILE A 49 7.26 -18.61 1.71
CA ILE A 49 7.30 -17.29 1.05
C ILE A 49 8.73 -16.79 0.89
N GLU A 50 9.60 -16.94 1.88
CA GLU A 50 11.00 -16.58 1.79
C GLU A 50 11.72 -17.41 0.72
N GLU A 51 11.45 -18.72 0.65
CA GLU A 51 11.97 -19.59 -0.39
C GLU A 51 11.45 -19.20 -1.77
N ALA A 52 10.15 -18.93 -1.91
CA ALA A 52 9.54 -18.50 -3.16
C ALA A 52 10.09 -17.14 -3.63
N GLN A 53 10.29 -16.19 -2.72
CA GLN A 53 10.89 -14.88 -3.02
C GLN A 53 12.34 -15.03 -3.46
N THR A 54 13.11 -15.90 -2.81
CA THR A 54 14.49 -16.18 -3.16
C THR A 54 14.58 -16.78 -4.57
N LYS A 55 13.78 -17.82 -4.86
CA LYS A 55 13.69 -18.42 -6.19
C LYS A 55 13.23 -17.40 -7.24
N ALA A 56 12.26 -16.55 -6.93
CA ALA A 56 11.81 -15.49 -7.84
C ALA A 56 12.95 -14.52 -8.16
N LYS A 57 13.73 -14.11 -7.15
CA LYS A 57 14.89 -13.25 -7.35
C LYS A 57 15.93 -13.92 -8.24
N GLU A 58 16.26 -15.19 -8.00
CA GLU A 58 17.19 -15.95 -8.83
C GLU A 58 16.74 -16.03 -10.30
N MET A 59 15.45 -16.34 -10.54
CA MET A 59 14.90 -16.40 -11.91
C MET A 59 14.95 -15.02 -12.62
N ILE A 60 14.71 -13.93 -11.88
CA ILE A 60 14.74 -12.57 -12.40
C ILE A 60 16.20 -12.14 -12.69
N GLU A 61 17.14 -12.51 -11.83
CA GLU A 61 18.57 -12.30 -12.05
C GLU A 61 19.10 -13.13 -13.24
N GLU A 62 18.62 -14.36 -13.44
CA GLU A 62 18.97 -15.23 -14.56
C GLU A 62 18.66 -14.59 -15.92
N VAL A 63 17.54 -13.86 -16.02
CA VAL A 63 17.18 -13.09 -17.23
C VAL A 63 17.88 -11.72 -17.32
N GLY A 64 18.84 -11.44 -16.44
CA GLY A 64 19.64 -10.22 -16.44
C GLY A 64 18.99 -9.02 -15.77
N ILE A 65 17.86 -9.20 -15.08
CA ILE A 65 17.21 -8.14 -14.29
C ILE A 65 17.79 -8.20 -12.88
N ASN A 66 18.97 -7.62 -12.70
CA ASN A 66 19.62 -7.56 -11.39
C ASN A 66 19.11 -6.39 -10.54
N GLU A 67 19.62 -6.25 -9.31
CA GLU A 67 19.23 -5.17 -8.39
C GLU A 67 19.42 -3.77 -8.99
N GLU A 68 20.47 -3.56 -9.78
CA GLU A 68 20.71 -2.30 -10.47
C GLU A 68 19.63 -2.01 -11.52
N LYS A 69 19.28 -3.01 -12.33
CA LYS A 69 18.21 -2.89 -13.33
C LYS A 69 16.84 -2.68 -12.68
N MET A 70 16.58 -3.35 -11.55
CA MET A 70 15.39 -3.13 -10.75
C MET A 70 15.32 -1.71 -10.18
N ARG A 71 16.47 -1.15 -9.75
CA ARG A 71 16.56 0.25 -9.31
C ARG A 71 16.28 1.21 -10.45
N GLU A 72 16.87 0.97 -11.62
CA GLU A 72 16.62 1.74 -12.85
C GLU A 72 15.13 1.71 -13.23
N ILE A 73 14.50 0.53 -13.23
CA ILE A 73 13.06 0.36 -13.47
C ILE A 73 12.25 1.15 -12.44
N ARG A 74 12.58 1.03 -11.14
CA ARG A 74 11.85 1.74 -10.08
C ARG A 74 11.95 3.26 -10.23
N THR A 75 13.14 3.77 -10.57
CA THR A 75 13.35 5.20 -10.83
C THR A 75 12.57 5.64 -12.06
N ALA A 76 12.64 4.90 -13.17
CA ALA A 76 11.90 5.21 -14.39
C ALA A 76 10.39 5.22 -14.16
N LEU A 77 9.87 4.24 -13.41
CA LEU A 77 8.46 4.19 -13.02
C LEU A 77 8.06 5.37 -12.14
N HIS A 78 8.90 5.77 -11.17
CA HIS A 78 8.65 6.93 -10.33
C HIS A 78 8.56 8.22 -11.15
N THR A 79 9.54 8.44 -12.05
CA THR A 79 9.55 9.60 -12.93
C THR A 79 8.32 9.61 -13.85
N GLN A 80 7.99 8.49 -14.48
CA GLN A 80 6.79 8.38 -15.32
C GLN A 80 5.50 8.65 -14.51
N GLN A 81 5.44 8.18 -13.27
CA GLN A 81 4.32 8.43 -12.36
C GLN A 81 4.17 9.92 -12.04
N GLU A 82 5.27 10.62 -11.77
CA GLU A 82 5.28 12.07 -11.49
C GLU A 82 4.88 12.91 -12.70
N GLU A 83 5.41 12.57 -13.89
CA GLU A 83 5.02 13.21 -15.15
C GLU A 83 3.54 13.05 -15.42
N ARG A 84 3.02 11.82 -15.24
CA ARG A 84 1.59 11.53 -15.40
C ARG A 84 0.74 12.30 -14.40
N GLN A 85 1.11 12.31 -13.12
CA GLN A 85 0.38 13.08 -12.10
C GLN A 85 0.32 14.56 -12.44
N THR A 86 1.42 15.12 -12.94
CA THR A 86 1.49 16.52 -13.37
C THR A 86 0.59 16.78 -14.57
N ALA A 87 0.58 15.88 -15.56
CA ALA A 87 -0.30 15.98 -16.73
C ALA A 87 -1.79 15.92 -16.32
N VAL A 88 -2.16 14.99 -15.43
CA VAL A 88 -3.52 14.90 -14.87
C VAL A 88 -3.91 16.18 -14.14
N GLN A 89 -3.06 16.69 -13.24
CA GLN A 89 -3.34 17.93 -12.51
C GLN A 89 -3.50 19.13 -13.45
N THR A 90 -2.68 19.21 -14.49
CA THR A 90 -2.77 20.27 -15.50
C THR A 90 -4.07 20.18 -16.29
N ALA A 91 -4.47 18.97 -16.69
CA ALA A 91 -5.73 18.74 -17.39
C ALA A 91 -6.94 19.13 -16.51
N LEU A 92 -6.94 18.74 -15.23
CA LEU A 92 -7.99 19.13 -14.28
C LEU A 92 -8.07 20.64 -14.08
N ALA A 93 -6.93 21.32 -13.98
CA ALA A 93 -6.87 22.78 -13.79
C ALA A 93 -7.35 23.56 -15.02
N ASN A 94 -7.19 22.99 -16.22
CA ASN A 94 -7.60 23.60 -17.49
C ASN A 94 -8.99 23.13 -17.97
N ASP A 95 -9.66 22.26 -17.22
CA ASP A 95 -10.90 21.59 -17.64
C ASP A 95 -10.77 20.87 -19.00
N ASP A 96 -9.60 20.28 -19.24
CA ASP A 96 -9.23 19.67 -20.53
C ASP A 96 -9.40 18.14 -20.47
N TYR A 97 -10.60 17.69 -20.85
CA TYR A 97 -10.96 16.28 -20.87
C TYR A 97 -10.10 15.45 -21.85
N GLU A 98 -9.73 15.99 -23.01
CA GLU A 98 -8.92 15.25 -23.98
C GLU A 98 -7.47 15.06 -23.48
N ALA A 99 -6.91 16.10 -22.87
CA ALA A 99 -5.61 16.00 -22.20
C ALA A 99 -5.65 15.05 -21.00
N PHE A 100 -6.77 15.02 -20.26
CA PHE A 100 -6.96 14.09 -19.15
C PHE A 100 -6.96 12.64 -19.62
N LEU A 101 -7.77 12.28 -20.63
CA LEU A 101 -7.81 10.93 -21.21
C LEU A 101 -6.43 10.47 -21.69
N THR A 102 -5.69 11.37 -22.35
CA THR A 102 -4.32 11.10 -22.80
C THR A 102 -3.39 10.84 -21.61
N ALA A 103 -3.52 11.60 -20.54
CA ALA A 103 -2.69 11.45 -19.34
C ALA A 103 -2.97 10.13 -18.60
N ILE A 104 -4.22 9.66 -18.58
CA ILE A 104 -4.61 8.44 -17.87
C ILE A 104 -4.58 7.19 -18.75
N GLU A 105 -4.17 7.32 -20.01
CA GLU A 105 -4.07 6.21 -20.96
C GLU A 105 -3.26 5.04 -20.36
N ASN A 106 -3.75 3.81 -20.56
CA ASN A 106 -3.15 2.58 -20.02
C ASN A 106 -3.14 2.49 -18.48
N THR A 107 -4.02 3.22 -17.80
CA THR A 107 -4.26 3.05 -16.37
C THR A 107 -5.66 2.51 -16.12
N PRO A 108 -5.91 1.84 -14.98
CA PRO A 108 -7.26 1.44 -14.59
C PRO A 108 -8.24 2.62 -14.49
N LEU A 109 -7.73 3.84 -14.33
CA LEU A 109 -8.55 5.06 -14.28
C LEU A 109 -9.22 5.37 -15.64
N ALA A 110 -8.60 4.98 -16.75
CA ALA A 110 -9.17 5.16 -18.09
C ALA A 110 -10.36 4.23 -18.34
N GLU A 111 -10.45 3.11 -17.62
CA GLU A 111 -11.61 2.21 -17.69
C GLU A 111 -12.77 2.74 -16.84
N ALA A 112 -12.47 3.48 -15.76
CA ALA A 112 -13.45 4.07 -14.86
C ALA A 112 -14.03 5.40 -15.38
N ILE A 113 -13.25 6.17 -16.15
CA ILE A 113 -13.63 7.49 -16.65
C ILE A 113 -13.61 7.46 -18.17
N ASP A 114 -14.75 7.11 -18.76
CA ASP A 114 -14.92 6.99 -20.22
C ASP A 114 -15.80 8.10 -20.83
N SER A 115 -16.41 8.93 -19.99
CA SER A 115 -17.25 10.05 -20.42
C SER A 115 -16.84 11.39 -19.80
N LYS A 116 -17.30 12.47 -20.43
CA LYS A 116 -17.11 13.83 -19.89
C LYS A 116 -17.83 14.02 -18.55
N ALA A 117 -18.98 13.35 -18.35
CA ALA A 117 -19.70 13.42 -17.08
C ALA A 117 -18.88 12.79 -15.94
N ASP A 118 -18.21 11.65 -16.22
CA ASP A 118 -17.34 10.99 -15.24
C ASP A 118 -16.12 11.85 -14.90
N PHE A 119 -15.59 12.56 -15.90
CA PHE A 119 -14.51 13.52 -15.68
C PHE A 119 -14.94 14.70 -14.79
N GLU A 120 -16.14 15.25 -14.99
CA GLU A 120 -16.69 16.32 -14.13
C GLU A 120 -16.89 15.84 -12.68
N THR A 121 -17.41 14.61 -12.50
CA THR A 121 -17.51 13.95 -11.18
C THR A 121 -16.14 13.78 -10.54
N PHE A 122 -15.15 13.31 -11.32
CA PHE A 122 -13.79 13.12 -10.85
C PHE A 122 -13.11 14.45 -10.46
N GLN A 123 -13.31 15.51 -11.24
CA GLN A 123 -12.81 16.85 -10.94
C GLN A 123 -13.39 17.37 -9.62
N THR A 124 -14.71 17.20 -9.42
CA THR A 124 -15.40 17.56 -8.17
C THR A 124 -14.81 16.80 -6.98
N ALA A 125 -14.65 15.48 -7.12
CA ALA A 125 -14.02 14.66 -6.09
C ALA A 125 -12.58 15.12 -5.78
N HIS A 126 -11.81 15.47 -6.80
CA HIS A 126 -10.45 15.97 -6.65
C HIS A 126 -10.39 17.32 -5.91
N GLU A 127 -11.33 18.22 -6.15
CA GLU A 127 -11.45 19.48 -5.41
C GLU A 127 -11.80 19.27 -3.94
N LEU A 128 -12.75 18.37 -3.65
CA LEU A 128 -13.13 17.99 -2.29
C LEU A 128 -11.97 17.35 -1.52
N MET A 129 -11.18 16.49 -2.19
CA MET A 129 -9.95 15.96 -1.57
C MET A 129 -8.94 17.06 -1.22
N LYS A 130 -8.87 18.12 -2.03
CA LYS A 130 -7.97 19.25 -1.81
C LYS A 130 -8.47 20.21 -0.72
N SER A 131 -9.78 20.39 -0.56
CA SER A 131 -10.38 21.17 0.53
C SER A 131 -10.31 20.45 1.89
N GLY A 132 -10.19 19.13 1.88
CA GLY A 132 -10.14 18.28 3.07
C GLY A 132 -11.41 17.47 3.30
N ASP A 133 -12.42 17.61 2.45
CA ASP A 133 -13.70 16.92 2.50
C ASP A 133 -13.58 15.52 1.87
N ARG A 134 -12.79 14.67 2.55
CA ARG A 134 -12.43 13.34 2.04
C ARG A 134 -13.60 12.37 1.96
N GLU A 135 -14.58 12.48 2.85
CA GLU A 135 -15.74 11.58 2.87
C GLU A 135 -16.58 11.76 1.59
N GLU A 136 -16.98 13.00 1.29
CA GLU A 136 -17.74 13.33 0.08
C GLU A 136 -16.96 12.99 -1.19
N ALA A 137 -15.64 13.25 -1.21
CA ALA A 137 -14.81 12.86 -2.34
C ALA A 137 -14.76 11.35 -2.56
N VAL A 138 -14.74 10.55 -1.48
CA VAL A 138 -14.74 9.08 -1.57
C VAL A 138 -16.06 8.57 -2.12
N GLU A 139 -17.19 9.17 -1.74
CA GLU A 139 -18.50 8.82 -2.29
C GLU A 139 -18.54 9.03 -3.81
N LEU A 140 -18.09 10.19 -4.29
CA LEU A 140 -18.01 10.48 -5.73
C LEU A 140 -17.05 9.54 -6.47
N MET A 141 -15.92 9.19 -5.88
CA MET A 141 -14.97 8.25 -6.48
C MET A 141 -15.54 6.82 -6.54
N ALA A 142 -16.33 6.42 -5.54
CA ALA A 142 -17.02 5.14 -5.53
C ALA A 142 -18.12 5.05 -6.61
N GLU A 143 -18.81 6.15 -6.90
CA GLU A 143 -19.77 6.23 -8.03
C GLU A 143 -19.10 5.96 -9.38
N LEU A 144 -17.82 6.36 -9.53
CA LEU A 144 -17.00 6.08 -10.70
C LEU A 144 -16.42 4.65 -10.73
N GLY A 145 -16.76 3.81 -9.75
CA GLY A 145 -16.16 2.48 -9.60
C GLY A 145 -14.68 2.50 -9.19
N ILE A 146 -14.17 3.66 -8.77
CA ILE A 146 -12.81 3.82 -8.26
C ILE A 146 -12.87 3.49 -6.77
N GLU A 147 -12.79 2.21 -6.45
CA GLU A 147 -12.64 1.78 -5.06
C GLU A 147 -11.32 2.32 -4.52
N HIS A 148 -11.41 3.32 -3.66
CA HIS A 148 -10.29 3.63 -2.81
C HIS A 148 -10.10 2.41 -1.90
N PRO A 149 -8.90 1.81 -1.78
CA PRO A 149 -8.63 0.95 -0.67
C PRO A 149 -8.75 1.85 0.56
N ILE A 150 -9.97 1.88 1.14
CA ILE A 150 -10.23 2.53 2.41
C ILE A 150 -9.16 1.94 3.30
N ARG A 151 -8.20 2.78 3.68
CA ARG A 151 -7.23 2.42 4.69
C ARG A 151 -8.03 2.25 5.98
N HIS A 152 -8.61 1.06 6.16
CA HIS A 152 -8.98 0.50 7.45
C HIS A 152 -7.69 0.21 8.24
N ASN A 153 -6.79 1.20 8.30
CA ASN A 153 -5.75 1.24 9.30
C ASN A 153 -6.34 2.12 10.40
N GLY A 154 -6.92 1.46 11.40
CA GLY A 154 -7.07 1.99 12.75
C GLY A 154 -5.70 2.26 13.38
N PHE A 155 -4.92 3.14 12.76
CA PHE A 155 -3.72 3.76 13.30
C PHE A 155 -3.94 5.27 13.34
N ASP A 156 -5.03 5.65 14.02
CA ASP A 156 -5.05 6.86 14.82
C ASP A 156 -4.24 6.56 16.10
N GLN A 157 -2.92 6.52 15.94
CA GLN A 157 -1.94 6.70 17.01
C GLN A 157 -0.90 7.62 16.35
N GLY A 158 -0.95 8.92 16.58
CA GLY A 158 -0.75 9.47 17.91
C GLY A 158 0.74 9.43 18.20
N ASP A 159 1.32 10.61 18.40
CA ASP A 159 2.65 10.76 18.99
C ASP A 159 3.84 10.52 18.05
N HIS A 160 4.06 11.45 17.12
CA HIS A 160 5.42 11.92 16.83
C HIS A 160 5.97 12.65 18.08
N GLY A 161 6.17 11.87 19.13
CA GLY A 161 6.79 12.30 20.37
C GLY A 161 8.20 12.80 20.07
N HIS A 162 8.36 14.11 20.27
CA HIS A 162 9.59 14.76 20.70
C HIS A 162 10.62 13.77 21.27
N ARG A 163 11.59 13.36 20.46
CA ARG A 163 12.85 12.84 20.98
C ARG A 163 13.71 14.03 21.37
N GLU A 164 13.32 14.65 22.48
CA GLU A 164 14.17 15.53 23.26
C GLU A 164 15.50 14.85 23.54
N ASN A 165 16.54 15.62 23.30
CA ASN A 165 17.94 15.30 23.41
C ASN A 165 18.38 15.14 24.90
N ALA A 166 17.85 14.13 25.59
CA ALA A 166 18.16 13.81 26.98
C ALA A 166 19.29 12.77 27.14
N ARG A 167 20.36 12.88 26.34
CA ARG A 167 21.56 12.03 26.47
C ARG A 167 22.88 12.80 26.55
N ASN A 168 22.90 13.90 27.30
CA ASN A 168 24.19 14.45 27.76
C ASN A 168 24.08 15.00 29.18
N GLY A 169 24.25 14.13 30.17
CA GLY A 169 24.38 14.59 31.55
C GLY A 169 24.26 13.54 32.65
N ARG A 170 25.00 12.41 32.60
CA ARG A 170 25.37 11.69 33.84
C ARG A 170 26.42 10.59 33.66
N PHE A 171 27.70 10.97 33.68
CA PHE A 171 28.73 10.14 34.32
C PHE A 171 29.63 11.06 35.12
N GLY A 172 29.24 11.28 36.37
CA GLY A 172 30.18 11.70 37.40
C GLY A 172 30.91 10.45 37.91
N GLN A 173 32.24 10.46 37.86
CA GLN A 173 33.05 9.73 38.81
C GLN A 173 33.71 10.75 39.74
N LYS A 174 33.34 10.66 41.02
CA LYS A 174 34.03 11.30 42.13
C LYS A 174 35.03 10.31 42.73
N THR A 175 35.99 10.87 43.46
CA THR A 175 36.89 10.28 44.48
C THR A 175 38.09 9.53 43.90
N ASN A 176 39.34 9.75 44.32
CA ASN A 176 39.89 10.40 45.53
C ASN A 176 41.14 11.22 45.17
#